data_AF-A0A3C1KM55-F1
#
_entry.id   AF-A0A3C1KM55-F1
#
_cell.length_a   1.000
_cell.length_b   1.000
_cell.length_c   1.000
_cell.angle_alpha   90.00
_cell.angle_beta   90.00
_cell.angle_gamma   90.00
#
_symmetry.space_group_name_H-M   'P 1'
#
loop_
_entity.id
_entity.type
_entity.pdbx_description
1 polymer ?
#
loop_
_entity_poly.entity_id
_entity_poly.type
_entity_poly.pdbx_seq_one_letter_code
_entity_poly.pdbx_strand_id
1 'polypeptide(L)'
;MLLQVFKPKHLSAALLVAMLPLAPVQAVEGLKLPNLGESSTSLFSAEYEYQLGRTWLKIFRSQATTMDDPLLFDYLEDLIYRLVIHSQLEDRRIDLVLVDNPTINAFAVPGGVIGVHNGLLMYAQTEDELASVLAHEIAHLSQRHFSRRVEFQRNQQPLNLAAMLAGFVLLATAGGDAGMAALSAAQAAAQDSALRYSRSNEAEADRVGMQTLVAAGLDPHATPAMFERMLQASRYTSGNRIPEFLRTHPLSENRIADTRNRARQYTSPAREDDLQYQLMRARVTNHLAATPEAAIQQFRGELDGNTRSREASTYGLVLALTDAGRVDQAALELDSIWSGDADRLEYKLANAEILMTRGEPGKAAELLERELKLSPGSHPLAMAYARALMRDRKPHISEAVLLEQSKVRPEDPALWYLLAEVQGLSGNIVGLHQSRAEYFILNGNLGEAEKQLSYALKLVGSNHVAAARINERLVDINTLRERMDI
;
A
#
# COMPACT_ATOMS: atom_id res chain seq x y z
N MET A 1 -55.04 -53.87 16.45
CA MET A 1 -56.52 -53.95 16.43
C MET A 1 -57.04 -52.84 17.32
N LEU A 2 -57.80 -51.87 16.74
CA LEU A 2 -58.95 -51.13 17.31
C LEU A 2 -58.82 -50.59 18.77
N LEU A 3 -59.22 -49.37 19.17
CA LEU A 3 -60.16 -48.37 18.68
C LEU A 3 -60.09 -47.19 19.67
N GLN A 4 -60.30 -45.98 19.16
CA GLN A 4 -61.08 -44.84 19.72
C GLN A 4 -61.11 -44.61 21.24
N VAL A 5 -60.61 -43.46 21.73
CA VAL A 5 -61.35 -42.19 21.94
C VAL A 5 -62.53 -42.34 22.91
N PHE A 6 -62.47 -41.66 24.07
CA PHE A 6 -63.51 -40.72 24.53
C PHE A 6 -63.10 -40.03 25.85
N LYS A 7 -63.01 -38.70 25.82
CA LYS A 7 -63.08 -37.79 26.99
C LYS A 7 -64.52 -37.83 27.55
N PRO A 8 -64.81 -37.57 28.85
CA PRO A 8 -64.91 -36.18 29.32
C PRO A 8 -64.72 -35.89 30.83
N LYS A 9 -64.50 -34.57 31.08
CA LYS A 9 -64.96 -33.74 32.21
C LYS A 9 -64.29 -33.85 33.60
N HIS A 10 -63.45 -32.84 33.83
CA HIS A 10 -63.30 -31.97 35.01
C HIS A 10 -63.65 -32.51 36.40
N LEU A 11 -62.64 -32.62 37.26
CA LEU A 11 -62.75 -32.27 38.66
C LEU A 11 -61.62 -31.33 39.08
N SER A 12 -62.04 -30.24 39.71
CA SER A 12 -61.25 -29.19 40.32
C SER A 12 -60.30 -29.73 41.40
N ALA A 13 -59.08 -29.19 41.46
CA ALA A 13 -58.30 -29.19 42.69
C ALA A 13 -57.41 -27.94 42.73
N ALA A 14 -57.55 -27.23 43.83
CA ALA A 14 -57.02 -25.91 44.07
C ALA A 14 -55.51 -25.88 44.29
N LEU A 15 -54.98 -24.73 43.89
CA LEU A 15 -53.68 -24.11 44.14
C LEU A 15 -53.13 -24.35 45.56
N LEU A 16 -51.87 -24.77 45.68
CA LEU A 16 -51.01 -24.38 46.79
C LEU A 16 -49.63 -23.99 46.24
N VAL A 17 -49.34 -22.69 46.35
CA VAL A 17 -48.09 -22.04 45.98
C VAL A 17 -47.08 -22.26 47.09
N ALA A 18 -45.90 -22.78 46.76
CA ALA A 18 -44.71 -22.70 47.60
C ALA A 18 -43.69 -21.80 46.89
N MET A 19 -43.49 -20.59 47.42
CA MET A 19 -42.45 -19.66 46.99
C MET A 19 -41.08 -20.09 47.54
N LEU A 20 -40.12 -20.25 46.64
CA LEU A 20 -38.68 -20.26 46.95
C LEU A 20 -38.05 -18.96 46.38
N PRO A 21 -37.15 -18.29 47.12
CA PRO A 21 -36.58 -17.02 46.67
C PRO A 21 -35.53 -17.28 45.58
N LEU A 22 -35.76 -16.78 44.37
CA LEU A 22 -34.71 -16.65 43.36
C LEU A 22 -33.80 -15.47 43.73
N ALA A 23 -32.52 -15.74 43.94
CA ALA A 23 -31.50 -14.70 43.90
C ALA A 23 -31.38 -14.17 42.45
N PRO A 24 -31.18 -12.85 42.24
CA PRO A 24 -30.98 -12.31 40.91
C PRO A 24 -29.60 -12.71 40.40
N VAL A 25 -29.56 -13.53 39.35
CA VAL A 25 -28.33 -13.71 38.55
C VAL A 25 -28.10 -12.40 37.81
N GLN A 26 -27.08 -11.65 38.23
CA GLN A 26 -26.58 -10.53 37.45
C GLN A 26 -26.02 -11.09 36.13
N ALA A 27 -26.63 -10.71 35.01
CA ALA A 27 -26.10 -10.99 33.70
C ALA A 27 -24.78 -10.22 33.54
N VAL A 28 -23.68 -10.94 33.41
CA VAL A 28 -22.40 -10.38 32.99
C VAL A 28 -22.50 -10.12 31.47
N GLU A 29 -22.84 -8.89 31.09
CA GLU A 29 -22.52 -8.37 29.76
C GLU A 29 -20.99 -8.24 29.66
N GLY A 30 -20.36 -8.99 28.75
CA GLY A 30 -18.95 -8.78 28.45
C GLY A 30 -18.08 -9.99 28.10
N LEU A 31 -18.63 -11.15 27.73
CA LEU A 31 -17.86 -12.24 27.15
C LEU A 31 -18.12 -12.32 25.64
N LYS A 32 -17.31 -11.58 24.86
CA LYS A 32 -17.10 -11.91 23.43
C LYS A 32 -16.45 -13.29 23.39
N LEU A 33 -17.26 -14.33 23.14
CA LEU A 33 -16.74 -15.66 22.88
C LEU A 33 -15.83 -15.60 21.63
N PRO A 34 -14.62 -16.20 21.67
CA PRO A 34 -13.80 -16.35 20.48
C PRO A 34 -14.60 -17.10 19.42
N ASN A 35 -14.57 -16.61 18.17
CA ASN A 35 -15.27 -17.24 17.06
C ASN A 35 -14.52 -18.52 16.64
N LEU A 36 -14.82 -19.65 17.29
CA LEU A 36 -14.18 -20.95 17.05
C LEU A 36 -14.71 -21.67 15.78
N GLY A 37 -15.09 -20.91 14.75
CA GLY A 37 -15.78 -21.39 13.56
C GLY A 37 -15.08 -21.17 12.22
N GLU A 38 -14.02 -20.36 12.14
CA GLU A 38 -13.27 -20.20 10.88
C GLU A 38 -12.28 -21.36 10.72
N SER A 39 -12.70 -22.44 10.04
CA SER A 39 -11.72 -23.38 9.48
C SER A 39 -10.83 -22.61 8.50
N SER A 40 -9.50 -22.74 8.62
CA SER A 40 -8.49 -22.13 7.72
C SER A 40 -8.68 -22.48 6.24
N THR A 41 -9.57 -23.42 5.93
CA THR A 41 -9.99 -23.84 4.59
C THR A 41 -11.22 -23.10 4.05
N SER A 42 -11.82 -22.19 4.82
CA SER A 42 -12.90 -21.33 4.34
C SER A 42 -12.33 -20.26 3.39
N LEU A 43 -12.99 -20.07 2.24
CA LEU A 43 -12.73 -18.99 1.27
C LEU A 43 -12.86 -17.57 1.88
N PHE A 44 -13.33 -17.49 3.13
CA PHE A 44 -13.50 -16.25 3.87
C PHE A 44 -12.71 -16.24 5.18
N SER A 45 -11.72 -17.13 5.35
CA SER A 45 -10.81 -17.04 6.50
C SER A 45 -9.79 -15.91 6.30
N ALA A 46 -9.35 -15.27 7.39
CA ALA A 46 -8.34 -14.22 7.33
C ALA A 46 -7.03 -14.69 6.66
N GLU A 47 -6.62 -15.94 6.91
CA GLU A 47 -5.41 -16.50 6.30
C GLU A 47 -5.59 -16.74 4.80
N TYR A 48 -6.76 -17.18 4.34
CA TYR A 48 -7.04 -17.29 2.91
C TYR A 48 -6.99 -15.92 2.22
N GLU A 49 -7.59 -14.89 2.81
CA GLU A 49 -7.52 -13.51 2.31
C GLU A 49 -6.08 -13.00 2.23
N TYR A 50 -5.27 -13.29 3.26
CA TYR A 50 -3.85 -12.97 3.28
C TYR A 50 -3.10 -13.60 2.09
N GLN A 51 -3.24 -14.91 1.91
CA GLN A 51 -2.60 -15.63 0.80
C GLN A 51 -3.08 -15.12 -0.57
N LEU A 52 -4.39 -14.83 -0.71
CA LEU A 52 -4.96 -14.26 -1.93
C LEU A 52 -4.31 -12.90 -2.26
N GLY A 53 -4.16 -12.03 -1.26
CA GLY A 53 -3.47 -10.76 -1.39
C GLY A 53 -2.02 -10.90 -1.84
N ARG A 54 -1.27 -11.84 -1.23
CA ARG A 54 0.12 -12.11 -1.61
C ARG A 54 0.25 -12.56 -3.07
N THR A 55 -0.67 -13.41 -3.53
CA THR A 55 -0.73 -13.88 -4.92
C THR A 55 -1.08 -12.72 -5.85
N TRP A 56 -2.12 -11.94 -5.50
CA TRP A 56 -2.53 -10.77 -6.27
C TRP A 56 -1.39 -9.77 -6.44
N LEU A 57 -0.65 -9.46 -5.37
CA LEU A 57 0.46 -8.51 -5.40
C LEU A 57 1.58 -8.95 -6.37
N LYS A 58 1.89 -10.24 -6.41
CA LYS A 58 2.88 -10.80 -7.36
C LYS A 58 2.40 -10.67 -8.80
N ILE A 59 1.12 -10.94 -9.08
CA ILE A 59 0.54 -10.75 -10.41
C ILE A 59 0.52 -9.26 -10.78
N PHE A 60 0.14 -8.39 -9.84
CA PHE A 60 0.10 -6.95 -10.06
C PHE A 60 1.48 -6.40 -10.43
N ARG A 61 2.52 -6.75 -9.67
CA ARG A 61 3.92 -6.36 -9.94
C ARG A 61 4.45 -6.86 -11.28
N SER A 62 3.88 -7.91 -11.86
CA SER A 62 4.26 -8.40 -13.19
C SER A 62 3.67 -7.56 -14.34
N GLN A 63 2.66 -6.74 -14.05
CA GLN A 63 1.89 -5.98 -15.06
C GLN A 63 1.98 -4.46 -14.87
N ALA A 64 2.19 -4.00 -13.63
CA ALA A 64 2.24 -2.59 -13.28
C ALA A 64 3.68 -2.08 -13.12
N THR A 65 3.93 -0.85 -13.56
CA THR A 65 5.19 -0.16 -13.24
C THR A 65 5.14 0.32 -11.80
N THR A 66 6.04 -0.20 -10.96
CA THR A 66 6.22 0.25 -9.58
C THR A 66 7.38 1.23 -9.47
N MET A 67 7.32 2.10 -8.47
CA MET A 67 8.39 3.06 -8.16
C MET A 67 9.32 2.49 -7.09
N ASP A 68 10.63 2.51 -7.34
CA ASP A 68 11.69 2.20 -6.35
C ASP A 68 12.19 3.51 -5.72
N ASP A 69 11.53 3.93 -4.64
CA ASP A 69 12.01 5.02 -3.79
C ASP A 69 11.86 4.62 -2.32
N PRO A 70 12.95 4.12 -1.69
CA PRO A 70 12.90 3.65 -0.30
C PRO A 70 12.46 4.73 0.68
N LEU A 71 12.81 6.00 0.46
CA LEU A 71 12.47 7.09 1.37
C LEU A 71 10.98 7.39 1.33
N LEU A 72 10.42 7.44 0.12
CA LEU A 72 8.99 7.63 -0.08
C LEU A 72 8.19 6.42 0.41
N PHE A 73 8.71 5.21 0.22
CA PHE A 73 8.11 3.98 0.73
C PHE A 73 8.03 3.99 2.26
N ASP A 74 9.14 4.24 2.96
CA ASP A 74 9.18 4.30 4.42
C ASP A 74 8.22 5.38 4.96
N TYR A 75 8.18 6.57 4.35
CA TYR A 75 7.22 7.63 4.72
C TYR A 75 5.76 7.18 4.63
N LEU A 76 5.39 6.56 3.50
CA LEU A 76 4.02 6.06 3.28
C LEU A 76 3.69 4.90 4.22
N GLU A 77 4.65 4.01 4.46
CA GLU A 77 4.49 2.89 5.38
C GLU A 77 4.25 3.39 6.81
N ASP A 78 5.04 4.35 7.29
CA ASP A 78 4.87 4.99 8.60
C ASP A 78 3.49 5.65 8.74
N LEU A 79 3.06 6.41 7.72
CA LEU A 79 1.74 7.03 7.69
C LEU A 79 0.61 5.98 7.73
N ILE A 80 0.74 4.91 6.95
CA ILE A 80 -0.22 3.81 6.94
C ILE A 80 -0.28 3.13 8.29
N TYR A 81 0.85 2.80 8.92
CA TYR A 81 0.86 2.17 10.24
C TYR A 81 0.28 3.10 11.31
N ARG A 82 0.56 4.41 11.25
CA ARG A 82 -0.08 5.41 12.11
C ARG A 82 -1.61 5.37 11.99
N LEU A 83 -2.15 5.20 10.79
CA LEU A 83 -3.61 5.06 10.60
C LEU A 83 -4.12 3.69 11.08
N VAL A 84 -3.43 2.61 10.74
CA VAL A 84 -3.82 1.23 11.06
C VAL A 84 -3.97 1.02 12.56
N ILE A 85 -3.07 1.58 13.39
CA ILE A 85 -3.16 1.44 14.85
C ILE A 85 -4.44 2.04 15.46
N HIS A 86 -5.02 3.04 14.80
CA HIS A 86 -6.25 3.74 15.20
C HIS A 86 -7.50 3.24 14.45
N SER A 87 -7.32 2.30 13.53
CA SER A 87 -8.40 1.74 12.70
C SER A 87 -9.08 0.54 13.36
N GLN A 88 -10.18 0.10 12.74
CA GLN A 88 -10.88 -1.14 13.12
C GLN A 88 -10.27 -2.40 12.48
N LEU A 89 -9.11 -2.30 11.82
CA LEU A 89 -8.48 -3.42 11.14
C LEU A 89 -7.92 -4.45 12.14
N GLU A 90 -8.40 -5.69 12.04
CA GLU A 90 -8.00 -6.80 12.91
C GLU A 90 -6.65 -7.41 12.50
N ASP A 91 -6.52 -7.81 11.22
CA ASP A 91 -5.25 -8.30 10.67
C ASP A 91 -4.41 -7.14 10.15
N ARG A 92 -3.34 -6.83 10.86
CA ARG A 92 -2.46 -5.68 10.60
C ARG A 92 -1.23 -6.04 9.78
N ARG A 93 -1.20 -7.22 9.15
CA ARG A 93 -0.16 -7.56 8.16
C ARG A 93 -0.41 -6.72 6.90
N ILE A 94 0.32 -5.61 6.77
CA ILE A 94 0.18 -4.68 5.65
C ILE A 94 1.36 -4.84 4.70
N ASP A 95 1.09 -4.76 3.40
CA ASP A 95 2.12 -4.52 2.39
C ASP A 95 1.73 -3.35 1.50
N LEU A 96 2.71 -2.47 1.31
CA LEU A 96 2.58 -1.30 0.45
C LEU A 96 3.10 -1.64 -0.96
N VAL A 97 2.43 -1.11 -1.98
CA VAL A 97 2.96 -0.99 -3.33
C VAL A 97 2.83 0.45 -3.81
N LEU A 98 3.96 1.05 -4.16
CA LEU A 98 4.01 2.36 -4.78
C LEU A 98 4.00 2.22 -6.30
N VAL A 99 2.97 2.75 -6.93
CA VAL A 99 2.74 2.66 -8.37
C VAL A 99 3.23 3.92 -9.04
N ASP A 100 4.06 3.76 -10.07
CA ASP A 100 4.57 4.89 -10.86
C ASP A 100 3.53 5.32 -11.89
N ASN A 101 2.57 6.14 -11.44
CA ASN A 101 1.47 6.60 -12.26
C ASN A 101 0.97 7.98 -11.79
N PRO A 102 0.99 9.01 -12.65
CA PRO A 102 0.60 10.37 -12.28
C PRO A 102 -0.91 10.54 -12.02
N THR A 103 -1.74 9.50 -12.20
CA THR A 103 -3.17 9.56 -11.87
C THR A 103 -3.42 9.60 -10.36
N ILE A 104 -4.50 10.25 -9.94
CA ILE A 104 -4.98 10.17 -8.55
C ILE A 104 -5.59 8.78 -8.34
N ASN A 105 -4.87 7.92 -7.62
CA ASN A 105 -5.39 6.63 -7.21
C ASN A 105 -4.75 6.10 -5.92
N ALA A 106 -5.54 5.33 -5.19
CA ALA A 106 -5.10 4.39 -4.18
C ALA A 106 -6.10 3.23 -4.17
N PHE A 107 -5.68 2.08 -3.69
CA PHE A 107 -6.55 0.92 -3.58
C PHE A 107 -6.12 0.03 -2.43
N ALA A 108 -7.07 -0.72 -1.89
CA ALA A 108 -6.79 -1.86 -1.04
C ALA A 108 -7.40 -3.15 -1.59
N VAL A 109 -6.64 -4.23 -1.52
CA VAL A 109 -7.11 -5.59 -1.84
C VAL A 109 -6.93 -6.49 -0.62
N PRO A 110 -7.61 -7.67 -0.56
CA PRO A 110 -7.55 -8.58 0.58
C PRO A 110 -6.13 -8.88 1.03
N GLY A 111 -5.98 -9.22 2.31
CA GLY A 111 -4.68 -9.57 2.85
C GLY A 111 -3.76 -8.39 3.13
N GLY A 112 -4.34 -7.20 3.33
CA GLY A 112 -3.63 -6.01 3.78
C GLY A 112 -2.75 -5.35 2.73
N VAL A 113 -2.96 -5.63 1.44
CA VAL A 113 -2.21 -4.97 0.37
C VAL A 113 -2.83 -3.60 0.11
N ILE A 114 -2.03 -2.54 0.23
CA ILE A 114 -2.42 -1.16 -0.06
C ILE A 114 -1.53 -0.66 -1.21
N GLY A 115 -2.15 -0.19 -2.26
CA GLY A 115 -1.48 0.46 -3.39
C GLY A 115 -1.70 1.96 -3.39
N VAL A 116 -0.65 2.72 -3.70
CA VAL A 116 -0.69 4.18 -3.79
C VAL A 116 -0.06 4.59 -5.11
N HIS A 117 -0.77 5.37 -5.92
CA HIS A 117 -0.17 5.99 -7.10
C HIS A 117 0.61 7.24 -6.66
N ASN A 118 1.81 7.45 -7.20
CA ASN A 118 2.59 8.64 -6.88
C ASN A 118 1.82 9.95 -7.21
N GLY A 119 0.96 9.95 -8.25
CA GLY A 119 0.04 11.04 -8.55
C GLY A 119 -0.79 11.49 -7.35
N LEU A 120 -1.25 10.57 -6.48
CA LEU A 120 -2.04 10.94 -5.29
C LEU A 120 -1.30 11.94 -4.38
N LEU A 121 0.00 11.74 -4.16
CA LEU A 121 0.83 12.64 -3.34
C LEU A 121 1.02 14.01 -3.98
N MET A 122 1.08 14.08 -5.31
CA MET A 122 1.19 15.35 -6.02
C MET A 122 -0.09 16.19 -5.87
N TYR A 123 -1.26 15.53 -5.96
CA TYR A 123 -2.56 16.19 -5.90
C TYR A 123 -3.01 16.54 -4.48
N ALA A 124 -2.77 15.69 -3.48
CA ALA A 124 -3.06 16.04 -2.10
C ALA A 124 -2.18 17.23 -1.66
N GLN A 125 -2.78 18.24 -1.05
CA GLN A 125 -2.07 19.46 -0.64
C GLN A 125 -1.49 19.36 0.76
N THR A 126 -2.01 18.46 1.60
CA THR A 126 -1.54 18.20 2.97
C THR A 126 -1.41 16.70 3.24
N GLU A 127 -0.62 16.34 4.26
CA GLU A 127 -0.54 14.96 4.77
C GLU A 127 -1.95 14.45 5.13
N ASP A 128 -2.74 15.28 5.82
CA ASP A 128 -4.08 14.90 6.28
C ASP A 128 -5.02 14.53 5.10
N GLU A 129 -4.87 15.18 3.94
CA GLU A 129 -5.65 14.84 2.74
C GLU A 129 -5.21 13.50 2.14
N LEU A 130 -3.90 13.25 2.04
CA LEU A 130 -3.37 11.93 1.65
C LEU A 130 -3.86 10.85 2.63
N ALA A 131 -3.72 11.11 3.92
CA ALA A 131 -4.13 10.22 4.99
C ALA A 131 -5.63 9.94 4.97
N SER A 132 -6.46 10.89 4.52
CA SER A 132 -7.90 10.68 4.36
C SER A 132 -8.23 9.60 3.34
N VAL A 133 -7.47 9.53 2.24
CA VAL A 133 -7.63 8.48 1.21
C VAL A 133 -7.11 7.14 1.75
N LEU A 134 -5.96 7.14 2.42
CA LEU A 134 -5.41 5.93 3.02
C LEU A 134 -6.33 5.36 4.11
N ALA A 135 -6.93 6.22 4.94
CA ALA A 135 -7.89 5.83 5.97
C ALA A 135 -9.18 5.24 5.35
N HIS A 136 -9.61 5.75 4.20
CA HIS A 136 -10.71 5.19 3.42
C HIS A 136 -10.38 3.78 2.89
N GLU A 137 -9.18 3.57 2.35
CA GLU A 137 -8.73 2.24 1.91
C GLU A 137 -8.59 1.25 3.08
N ILE A 138 -8.06 1.69 4.22
CA ILE A 138 -8.01 0.89 5.45
C ILE A 138 -9.43 0.57 5.95
N ALA A 139 -10.40 1.49 5.76
CA ALA A 139 -11.79 1.19 6.05
C ALA A 139 -12.34 0.08 5.16
N HIS A 140 -12.00 0.05 3.86
CA HIS A 140 -12.36 -1.08 2.99
C HIS A 140 -11.82 -2.43 3.48
N LEU A 141 -10.58 -2.45 3.97
CA LEU A 141 -9.98 -3.66 4.57
C LEU A 141 -10.66 -4.06 5.88
N SER A 142 -10.79 -3.12 6.82
CA SER A 142 -11.35 -3.40 8.15
C SER A 142 -12.79 -3.89 8.08
N GLN A 143 -13.57 -3.34 7.14
CA GLN A 143 -14.95 -3.73 6.94
C GLN A 143 -15.07 -4.93 5.96
N ARG A 144 -13.95 -5.53 5.52
CA ARG A 144 -13.91 -6.70 4.62
C ARG A 144 -14.82 -6.53 3.39
N HIS A 145 -14.85 -5.33 2.81
CA HIS A 145 -15.75 -4.98 1.71
C HIS A 145 -15.55 -5.90 0.49
N PHE A 146 -14.31 -6.35 0.25
CA PHE A 146 -14.04 -7.35 -0.78
C PHE A 146 -14.79 -8.65 -0.52
N SER A 147 -14.63 -9.23 0.66
CA SER A 147 -15.15 -10.56 0.99
C SER A 147 -16.66 -10.56 1.00
N ARG A 148 -17.26 -9.50 1.54
CA ARG A 148 -18.71 -9.30 1.48
C ARG A 148 -19.21 -9.11 0.04
N ARG A 149 -18.45 -8.45 -0.84
CA ARG A 149 -18.78 -8.34 -2.29
C ARG A 149 -18.69 -9.69 -3.00
N VAL A 150 -17.66 -10.49 -2.72
CA VAL A 150 -17.49 -11.84 -3.26
C VAL A 150 -18.64 -12.75 -2.83
N GLU A 151 -19.01 -12.71 -1.56
CA GLU A 151 -20.15 -13.46 -1.02
C GLU A 151 -21.47 -13.03 -1.67
N PHE A 152 -21.69 -11.71 -1.79
CA PHE A 152 -22.85 -11.15 -2.47
C PHE A 152 -22.95 -11.60 -3.93
N GLN A 153 -21.84 -11.57 -4.68
CA GLN A 153 -21.80 -12.02 -6.09
C GLN A 153 -22.03 -13.52 -6.23
N ARG A 154 -21.42 -14.33 -5.37
CA ARG A 154 -21.61 -15.79 -5.36
C ARG A 154 -23.08 -16.18 -5.16
N ASN A 155 -23.79 -15.44 -4.33
CA ASN A 155 -25.23 -15.66 -4.10
C ASN A 155 -26.08 -15.32 -5.33
N GLN A 156 -25.54 -14.55 -6.29
CA GLN A 156 -26.22 -14.23 -7.55
C GLN A 156 -25.81 -15.15 -8.71
N GLN A 157 -24.54 -15.54 -8.83
CA GLN A 157 -24.01 -16.43 -9.88
C GLN A 157 -22.76 -17.22 -9.41
N PRO A 158 -22.47 -18.42 -9.95
CA PRO A 158 -21.24 -19.15 -9.65
C PRO A 158 -20.00 -18.36 -10.09
N LEU A 159 -19.03 -18.23 -9.17
CA LEU A 159 -17.85 -17.37 -9.32
C LEU A 159 -16.65 -18.14 -9.91
N ASN A 160 -15.90 -17.50 -10.81
CA ASN A 160 -14.57 -17.93 -11.26
C ASN A 160 -13.52 -17.01 -10.61
N LEU A 161 -12.69 -17.55 -9.73
CA LEU A 161 -11.74 -16.78 -8.92
C LEU A 161 -10.59 -16.21 -9.76
N ALA A 162 -9.96 -16.99 -10.65
CA ALA A 162 -8.96 -16.52 -11.60
C ALA A 162 -9.46 -15.32 -12.42
N ALA A 163 -10.68 -15.40 -12.96
CA ALA A 163 -11.27 -14.31 -13.74
C ALA A 163 -11.45 -13.03 -12.89
N MET A 164 -11.75 -13.20 -11.60
CA MET A 164 -11.90 -12.08 -10.68
C MET A 164 -10.55 -11.42 -10.34
N LEU A 165 -9.51 -12.20 -10.05
CA LEU A 165 -8.16 -11.69 -9.79
C LEU A 165 -7.63 -10.91 -10.99
N ALA A 166 -7.79 -11.43 -12.20
CA ALA A 166 -7.43 -10.74 -13.43
C ALA A 166 -8.22 -9.41 -13.58
N GLY A 167 -9.51 -9.42 -13.26
CA GLY A 167 -10.34 -8.20 -13.25
C GLY A 167 -9.83 -7.12 -12.29
N PHE A 168 -9.33 -7.49 -11.11
CA PHE A 168 -8.77 -6.51 -10.16
C PHE A 168 -7.46 -5.90 -10.64
N VAL A 169 -6.58 -6.71 -11.24
CA VAL A 169 -5.35 -6.17 -11.82
C VAL A 169 -5.69 -5.18 -12.94
N LEU A 170 -6.67 -5.51 -13.79
CA LEU A 170 -7.15 -4.59 -14.81
C LEU A 170 -7.74 -3.30 -14.21
N LEU A 171 -8.56 -3.37 -13.17
CA LEU A 171 -9.11 -2.17 -12.51
C LEU A 171 -8.03 -1.29 -11.87
N ALA A 172 -6.93 -1.89 -11.40
CA ALA A 172 -5.80 -1.19 -10.79
C ALA A 172 -4.76 -0.67 -11.81
N THR A 173 -4.78 -1.15 -13.05
CA THR A 173 -3.76 -0.83 -14.08
C THR A 173 -4.32 -0.16 -15.33
N ALA A 174 -5.58 -0.42 -15.67
CA ALA A 174 -6.24 0.00 -16.88
C ALA A 174 -7.67 0.45 -16.53
N GLY A 175 -7.84 1.74 -16.23
CA GLY A 175 -9.16 2.29 -15.94
C GLY A 175 -10.15 2.14 -17.12
N GLY A 176 -10.96 1.08 -17.05
CA GLY A 176 -11.59 0.44 -18.21
C GLY A 176 -12.76 1.18 -18.86
N ASP A 177 -12.64 1.42 -20.16
CA ASP A 177 -13.70 1.89 -21.08
C ASP A 177 -14.21 0.73 -21.98
N ALA A 178 -14.61 -0.41 -21.39
CA ALA A 178 -15.16 -1.53 -22.14
C ALA A 178 -16.70 -1.51 -22.13
N GLY A 179 -17.28 -1.45 -23.33
CA GLY A 179 -18.67 -1.07 -23.61
C GLY A 179 -19.78 -1.95 -23.03
N MET A 180 -20.86 -1.30 -22.62
CA MET A 180 -22.10 -1.91 -22.17
C MET A 180 -23.09 -2.00 -23.35
N ALA A 181 -23.29 -3.19 -23.89
CA ALA A 181 -24.35 -3.49 -24.87
C ALA A 181 -25.69 -3.79 -24.18
N ALA A 182 -26.79 -3.69 -24.93
CA ALA A 182 -28.19 -3.76 -24.47
C ALA A 182 -28.46 -4.85 -23.41
N LEU A 183 -28.77 -4.42 -22.18
CA LEU A 183 -29.04 -5.29 -21.04
C LEU A 183 -30.51 -5.70 -20.98
N SER A 184 -30.77 -6.96 -20.62
CA SER A 184 -32.11 -7.41 -20.21
C SER A 184 -32.55 -6.74 -18.90
N ALA A 185 -33.85 -6.68 -18.61
CA ALA A 185 -34.37 -6.11 -17.37
C ALA A 185 -33.83 -6.82 -16.11
N ALA A 186 -33.60 -8.13 -16.17
CA ALA A 186 -32.99 -8.90 -15.08
C ALA A 186 -31.52 -8.51 -14.86
N GLN A 187 -30.75 -8.32 -15.94
CA GLN A 187 -29.37 -7.85 -15.86
C GLN A 187 -29.30 -6.40 -15.36
N ALA A 188 -30.23 -5.54 -15.78
CA ALA A 188 -30.32 -4.17 -15.29
C ALA A 188 -30.65 -4.11 -13.79
N ALA A 189 -31.56 -4.97 -13.30
CA ALA A 189 -31.88 -5.07 -11.87
C ALA A 189 -30.71 -5.61 -11.03
N ALA A 190 -30.00 -6.64 -11.52
CA ALA A 190 -28.80 -7.16 -10.88
C ALA A 190 -27.69 -6.09 -10.83
N GLN A 191 -27.51 -5.31 -11.90
CA GLN A 191 -26.56 -4.21 -11.96
C GLN A 191 -26.94 -3.08 -11.00
N ASP A 192 -28.22 -2.66 -10.94
CA ASP A 192 -28.67 -1.66 -9.97
C ASP A 192 -28.45 -2.12 -8.53
N SER A 193 -28.71 -3.40 -8.24
CA SER A 193 -28.46 -4.01 -6.93
C SER A 193 -26.96 -3.95 -6.56
N ALA A 194 -26.07 -4.35 -7.47
CA ALA A 194 -24.62 -4.25 -7.27
C ALA A 194 -24.14 -2.80 -7.09
N LEU A 195 -24.70 -1.85 -7.83
CA LEU A 195 -24.38 -0.43 -7.70
C LEU A 195 -24.84 0.15 -6.36
N ARG A 196 -26.02 -0.22 -5.87
CA ARG A 196 -26.49 0.17 -4.52
C ARG A 196 -25.58 -0.38 -3.42
N TYR A 197 -25.21 -1.66 -3.55
CA TYR A 197 -24.31 -2.32 -2.61
C TYR A 197 -22.92 -1.65 -2.58
N SER A 198 -22.39 -1.29 -3.74
CA SER A 198 -21.15 -0.49 -3.84
C SER A 198 -21.30 0.87 -3.14
N ARG A 199 -22.38 1.61 -3.41
CA ARG A 199 -22.62 2.92 -2.75
C ARG A 199 -22.77 2.82 -1.22
N SER A 200 -23.35 1.74 -0.68
CA SER A 200 -23.40 1.55 0.77
C SER A 200 -22.02 1.28 1.36
N ASN A 201 -21.17 0.53 0.65
CA ASN A 201 -19.79 0.28 1.09
C ASN A 201 -18.97 1.58 1.10
N GLU A 202 -19.15 2.44 0.09
CA GLU A 202 -18.51 3.76 0.06
C GLU A 202 -18.91 4.64 1.23
N ALA A 203 -20.21 4.72 1.56
CA ALA A 203 -20.69 5.52 2.70
C ALA A 203 -20.22 4.96 4.06
N GLU A 204 -20.09 3.63 4.16
CA GLU A 204 -19.51 2.97 5.33
C GLU A 204 -18.00 3.26 5.45
N ALA A 205 -17.26 3.16 4.35
CA ALA A 205 -15.84 3.47 4.28
C ALA A 205 -15.54 4.95 4.60
N ASP A 206 -16.32 5.89 4.05
CA ASP A 206 -16.22 7.32 4.36
C ASP A 206 -16.34 7.55 5.87
N ARG A 207 -17.36 6.95 6.50
CA ARG A 207 -17.63 7.10 7.93
C ARG A 207 -16.52 6.50 8.79
N VAL A 208 -16.11 5.26 8.51
CA VAL A 208 -15.09 4.53 9.30
C VAL A 208 -13.70 5.10 9.06
N GLY A 209 -13.40 5.52 7.83
CA GLY A 209 -12.16 6.21 7.46
C GLY A 209 -12.03 7.54 8.18
N MET A 210 -13.07 8.38 8.19
CA MET A 210 -13.06 9.62 8.97
C MET A 210 -12.89 9.39 10.47
N GLN A 211 -13.49 8.33 11.03
CA GLN A 211 -13.29 7.98 12.44
C GLN A 211 -11.82 7.61 12.72
N THR A 212 -11.20 6.85 11.82
CA THR A 212 -9.78 6.48 11.90
C THR A 212 -8.88 7.71 11.80
N LEU A 213 -9.17 8.61 10.85
CA LEU A 213 -8.44 9.86 10.63
C LEU A 213 -8.46 10.75 11.89
N VAL A 214 -9.64 10.95 12.46
CA VAL A 214 -9.81 11.72 13.70
C VAL A 214 -9.11 11.04 14.88
N ALA A 215 -9.23 9.71 15.01
CA ALA A 215 -8.57 8.97 16.07
C ALA A 215 -7.03 9.03 15.98
N ALA A 216 -6.47 9.19 14.78
CA ALA A 216 -5.06 9.43 14.53
C ALA A 216 -4.60 10.89 14.73
N GLY A 217 -5.51 11.77 15.15
CA GLY A 217 -5.24 13.18 15.44
C GLY A 217 -5.06 14.06 14.20
N LEU A 218 -5.62 13.65 13.06
CA LEU A 218 -5.56 14.36 11.78
C LEU A 218 -6.84 15.19 11.54
N ASP A 219 -6.77 16.17 10.64
CA ASP A 219 -7.86 17.11 10.41
C ASP A 219 -9.12 16.43 9.84
N PRO A 220 -10.27 16.48 10.54
CA PRO A 220 -11.54 15.95 10.03
C PRO A 220 -12.01 16.61 8.73
N HIS A 221 -11.54 17.82 8.40
CA HIS A 221 -11.89 18.51 7.16
C HIS A 221 -11.07 18.05 5.95
N ALA A 222 -10.05 17.21 6.14
CA ALA A 222 -9.22 16.74 5.05
C ALA A 222 -9.97 15.81 4.08
N THR A 223 -10.87 14.95 4.56
CA THR A 223 -11.70 14.09 3.71
C THR A 223 -12.56 14.89 2.71
N PRO A 224 -13.43 15.84 3.14
CA PRO A 224 -14.19 16.63 2.18
C PRO A 224 -13.30 17.50 1.28
N ALA A 225 -12.20 18.06 1.79
CA ALA A 225 -11.25 18.83 0.98
C ALA A 225 -10.63 17.98 -0.13
N MET A 226 -10.21 16.75 0.18
CA MET A 226 -9.65 15.83 -0.80
C MET A 226 -10.70 15.42 -1.85
N PHE A 227 -11.94 15.14 -1.44
CA PHE A 227 -13.03 14.84 -2.38
C PHE A 227 -13.32 16.01 -3.32
N GLU A 228 -13.38 17.23 -2.80
CA GLU A 228 -13.54 18.43 -3.63
C GLU A 228 -12.41 18.57 -4.65
N ARG A 229 -11.18 18.26 -4.25
CA ARG A 229 -10.03 18.30 -5.15
C ARG A 229 -10.06 17.22 -6.22
N MET A 230 -10.48 16.01 -5.88
CA MET A 230 -10.71 14.95 -6.87
C MET A 230 -11.81 15.36 -7.87
N LEU A 231 -12.91 15.94 -7.40
CA LEU A 231 -13.98 16.47 -8.24
C LEU A 231 -13.51 17.64 -9.12
N GLN A 232 -12.62 18.49 -8.59
CA GLN A 232 -12.02 19.57 -9.36
C GLN A 232 -11.12 19.01 -10.46
N ALA A 233 -10.22 18.08 -10.13
CA ALA A 233 -9.33 17.41 -11.09
C ALA A 233 -10.12 16.70 -12.20
N SER A 234 -11.27 16.09 -11.88
CA SER A 234 -12.12 15.44 -12.88
C SER A 234 -12.78 16.43 -13.86
N ARG A 235 -12.97 17.70 -13.47
CA ARG A 235 -13.59 18.74 -14.32
C ARG A 235 -12.60 19.37 -15.30
N TYR A 236 -11.33 19.51 -14.91
CA TYR A 236 -10.30 20.17 -15.73
C TYR A 236 -9.56 19.22 -16.67
N THR A 237 -9.73 17.91 -16.50
CA THR A 237 -9.12 16.91 -17.38
C THR A 237 -9.94 16.79 -18.68
N SER A 238 -9.55 17.57 -19.69
CA SER A 238 -10.13 17.51 -21.04
C SER A 238 -9.88 16.12 -21.65
N GLY A 239 -10.91 15.27 -21.75
CA GLY A 239 -10.84 13.99 -22.48
C GLY A 239 -11.23 12.73 -21.70
N ASN A 240 -12.36 12.73 -20.98
CA ASN A 240 -12.96 11.53 -20.36
C ASN A 240 -12.11 10.77 -19.31
N ARG A 241 -10.97 11.33 -18.87
CA ARG A 241 -10.14 10.73 -17.82
C ARG A 241 -10.65 11.17 -16.44
N ILE A 242 -11.76 10.56 -16.04
CA ILE A 242 -12.18 10.54 -14.63
C ILE A 242 -10.99 9.99 -13.82
N PRO A 243 -10.57 10.63 -12.71
CA PRO A 243 -9.53 10.10 -11.83
C PRO A 243 -9.77 8.63 -11.54
N GLU A 244 -8.71 7.82 -11.58
CA GLU A 244 -8.85 6.36 -11.52
C GLU A 244 -9.50 5.92 -10.21
N PHE A 245 -9.18 6.61 -9.10
CA PHE A 245 -9.88 6.47 -7.83
C PHE A 245 -11.40 6.60 -7.96
N LEU A 246 -11.90 7.55 -8.76
CA LEU A 246 -13.34 7.79 -8.93
C LEU A 246 -14.05 6.74 -9.79
N ARG A 247 -13.29 5.87 -10.48
CA ARG A 247 -13.85 4.74 -11.23
C ARG A 247 -14.16 3.56 -10.31
N THR A 248 -13.31 3.32 -9.32
CA THR A 248 -13.51 2.30 -8.28
C THR A 248 -14.34 2.81 -7.10
N HIS A 249 -14.24 4.10 -6.78
CA HIS A 249 -14.92 4.81 -5.69
C HIS A 249 -15.73 5.99 -6.22
N PRO A 250 -16.95 5.77 -6.78
CA PRO A 250 -17.75 6.84 -7.35
C PRO A 250 -18.03 7.97 -6.33
N LEU A 251 -17.52 9.16 -6.61
CA LEU A 251 -17.76 10.35 -5.80
C LEU A 251 -19.03 11.07 -6.26
N SER A 252 -19.86 11.48 -5.31
CA SER A 252 -21.07 12.26 -5.56
C SER A 252 -21.10 13.49 -4.67
N GLU A 253 -21.85 14.52 -5.09
CA GLU A 253 -22.08 15.72 -4.26
C GLU A 253 -22.68 15.35 -2.89
N ASN A 254 -23.48 14.28 -2.82
CA ASN A 254 -24.02 13.78 -1.57
C ASN A 254 -22.94 13.25 -0.62
N ARG A 255 -21.90 12.55 -1.13
CA ARG A 255 -20.77 12.09 -0.30
C ARG A 255 -19.95 13.28 0.21
N ILE A 256 -19.73 14.30 -0.62
CA ILE A 256 -19.06 15.54 -0.20
C ILE A 256 -19.87 16.25 0.89
N ALA A 257 -21.20 16.35 0.72
CA ALA A 257 -22.07 16.97 1.71
C ALA A 257 -22.10 16.18 3.04
N ASP A 258 -22.17 14.84 2.97
CA ASP A 258 -22.17 13.97 4.15
C ASP A 258 -20.86 14.06 4.92
N THR A 259 -19.71 13.91 4.24
CA THR A 259 -18.38 14.04 4.85
C THR A 259 -18.17 15.43 5.45
N ARG A 260 -18.61 16.51 4.77
CA ARG A 260 -18.56 17.87 5.34
C ARG A 260 -19.44 18.02 6.58
N ASN A 261 -20.63 17.43 6.59
CA ASN A 261 -21.52 17.47 7.75
C ASN A 261 -20.93 16.70 8.94
N ARG A 262 -20.27 15.56 8.70
CA ARG A 262 -19.55 14.79 9.72
C ARG A 262 -18.33 15.54 10.25
N ALA A 263 -17.54 16.15 9.37
CA ALA A 263 -16.34 16.88 9.74
C ALA A 263 -16.65 17.97 10.79
N ARG A 264 -17.77 18.68 10.62
CA ARG A 264 -18.26 19.72 11.56
C ARG A 264 -18.61 19.20 12.96
N GLN A 265 -18.74 17.89 13.14
CA GLN A 265 -19.02 17.28 14.45
C GLN A 265 -17.74 17.07 15.27
N TYR A 266 -16.57 17.19 14.64
CA TYR A 266 -15.27 17.03 15.28
C TYR A 266 -14.61 18.38 15.51
N THR A 267 -13.73 18.44 16.51
CA THR A 267 -12.85 19.60 16.69
C THR A 267 -11.70 19.47 15.71
N SER A 268 -11.45 20.51 14.91
CA SER A 268 -10.30 20.55 14.01
C SER A 268 -9.07 21.05 14.79
N PRO A 269 -7.99 20.26 14.87
CA PRO A 269 -6.75 20.72 15.48
C PRO A 269 -6.12 21.79 14.58
N ALA A 270 -5.58 22.86 15.18
CA ALA A 270 -4.70 23.76 14.42
C ALA A 270 -3.42 22.99 14.07
N ARG A 271 -3.24 22.64 12.80
CA ARG A 271 -2.06 21.95 12.26
C ARG A 271 -1.41 22.82 11.20
N GLU A 272 -0.10 23.00 11.31
CA GLU A 272 0.70 23.50 10.20
C GLU A 272 0.90 22.37 9.19
N ASP A 273 1.24 22.74 7.96
CA ASP A 273 1.55 21.74 6.93
C ASP A 273 2.77 20.92 7.35
N ASP A 274 2.63 19.60 7.29
CA ASP A 274 3.75 18.71 7.59
C ASP A 274 4.87 18.87 6.54
N LEU A 275 6.04 19.31 6.98
CA LEU A 275 7.17 19.56 6.08
C LEU A 275 7.64 18.27 5.41
N GLN A 276 7.67 17.14 6.12
CA GLN A 276 8.13 15.87 5.55
C GLN A 276 7.23 15.46 4.38
N TYR A 277 5.91 15.59 4.53
CA TYR A 277 4.97 15.41 3.44
C TYR A 277 5.26 16.34 2.26
N GLN A 278 5.50 17.63 2.51
CA GLN A 278 5.82 18.57 1.41
C GLN A 278 7.12 18.19 0.69
N LEU A 279 8.13 17.69 1.41
CA LEU A 279 9.38 17.17 0.80
C LEU A 279 9.12 15.92 -0.05
N MET A 280 8.26 15.00 0.41
CA MET A 280 7.86 13.82 -0.38
C MET A 280 7.06 14.21 -1.61
N ARG A 281 6.16 15.18 -1.48
CA ARG A 281 5.40 15.75 -2.61
C ARG A 281 6.32 16.42 -3.64
N ALA A 282 7.33 17.17 -3.21
CA ALA A 282 8.34 17.75 -4.09
C ALA A 282 9.19 16.67 -4.79
N ARG A 283 9.59 15.62 -4.07
CA ARG A 283 10.28 14.44 -4.64
C ARG A 283 9.45 13.75 -5.73
N VAL A 284 8.17 13.50 -5.48
CA VAL A 284 7.26 12.93 -6.48
C VAL A 284 7.09 13.86 -7.68
N THR A 285 6.98 15.16 -7.43
CA THR A 285 6.86 16.17 -8.50
C THR A 285 8.10 16.19 -9.40
N ASN A 286 9.30 16.07 -8.80
CA ASN A 286 10.54 15.92 -9.55
C ASN A 286 10.55 14.62 -10.39
N HIS A 287 10.19 13.49 -9.78
CA HIS A 287 10.13 12.18 -10.46
C HIS A 287 9.16 12.17 -11.66
N LEU A 288 8.01 12.83 -11.53
CA LEU A 288 6.99 12.90 -12.59
C LEU A 288 7.29 13.96 -13.67
N ALA A 289 8.33 14.77 -13.51
CA ALA A 289 8.69 15.78 -14.50
C ALA A 289 9.20 15.13 -15.78
N ALA A 290 8.82 15.69 -16.93
CA ALA A 290 9.20 15.13 -18.23
C ALA A 290 10.73 15.20 -18.48
N THR A 291 11.41 16.22 -17.96
CA THR A 291 12.86 16.36 -17.99
C THR A 291 13.35 17.08 -16.72
N PRO A 292 14.63 16.93 -16.34
CA PRO A 292 15.23 17.70 -15.26
C PRO A 292 15.10 19.22 -15.45
N GLU A 293 15.21 19.73 -16.68
CA GLU A 293 15.02 21.15 -16.98
C GLU A 293 13.59 21.62 -16.73
N ALA A 294 12.58 20.79 -17.03
CA ALA A 294 11.19 21.11 -16.74
C ALA A 294 10.95 21.17 -15.24
N ALA A 295 11.51 20.24 -14.46
CA ALA A 295 11.47 20.27 -13.01
C ALA A 295 12.14 21.54 -12.43
N ILE A 296 13.34 21.90 -12.92
CA ILE A 296 14.03 23.13 -12.51
C ILE A 296 13.16 24.37 -12.77
N GLN A 297 12.55 24.46 -13.95
CA GLN A 297 11.66 25.58 -14.30
C GLN A 297 10.44 25.63 -13.39
N GLN A 298 9.83 24.48 -13.11
CA GLN A 298 8.68 24.38 -12.23
C GLN A 298 9.03 24.87 -10.81
N PHE A 299 10.06 24.32 -10.18
CA PHE A 299 10.40 24.69 -8.81
C PHE A 299 10.88 26.14 -8.68
N ARG A 300 11.58 26.69 -9.68
CA ARG A 300 11.90 28.13 -9.70
C ARG A 300 10.64 28.99 -9.80
N GLY A 301 9.69 28.59 -10.64
CA GLY A 301 8.39 29.27 -10.73
C GLY A 301 7.60 29.23 -9.42
N GLU A 302 7.66 28.13 -8.67
CA GLU A 302 7.06 28.02 -7.34
C GLU A 302 7.73 28.96 -6.32
N LEU A 303 9.07 29.05 -6.36
CA LEU A 303 9.87 29.91 -5.47
C LEU A 303 9.71 31.41 -5.76
N ASP A 304 9.50 31.78 -7.03
CA ASP A 304 9.24 33.15 -7.46
C ASP A 304 7.77 33.58 -7.20
N GLY A 305 6.87 32.60 -7.16
CA GLY A 305 5.44 32.79 -6.97
C GLY A 305 4.97 32.56 -5.54
N ASN A 306 3.78 31.96 -5.41
CA ASN A 306 3.25 31.52 -4.13
C ASN A 306 3.45 30.01 -3.99
N THR A 307 4.37 29.62 -3.12
CA THR A 307 4.58 28.22 -2.74
C THR A 307 4.02 27.96 -1.35
N ARG A 308 3.46 26.75 -1.17
CA ARG A 308 2.94 26.28 0.13
C ARG A 308 4.06 26.05 1.14
N SER A 309 5.21 25.57 0.65
CA SER A 309 6.41 25.40 1.46
C SER A 309 7.61 25.76 0.61
N ARG A 310 8.21 26.91 0.93
CA ARG A 310 9.41 27.39 0.24
C ARG A 310 10.56 26.41 0.38
N GLU A 311 10.73 25.85 1.57
CA GLU A 311 11.72 24.84 1.87
C GLU A 311 11.54 23.58 1.02
N ALA A 312 10.30 23.10 0.84
CA ALA A 312 10.03 21.96 -0.02
C ALA A 312 10.22 22.24 -1.51
N SER A 313 9.85 23.44 -1.99
CA SER A 313 10.14 23.83 -3.38
C SER A 313 11.65 23.97 -3.62
N THR A 314 12.42 24.50 -2.65
CA THR A 314 13.89 24.52 -2.74
C THR A 314 14.45 23.09 -2.73
N TYR A 315 13.93 22.20 -1.90
CA TYR A 315 14.32 20.80 -1.91
C TYR A 315 14.05 20.13 -3.26
N GLY A 316 12.87 20.35 -3.85
CA GLY A 316 12.56 19.89 -5.20
C GLY A 316 13.54 20.43 -6.24
N LEU A 317 13.92 21.70 -6.14
CA LEU A 317 14.94 22.31 -7.00
C LEU A 317 16.31 21.64 -6.83
N VAL A 318 16.72 21.29 -5.61
CA VAL A 318 17.96 20.54 -5.35
C VAL A 318 17.95 19.20 -6.09
N LEU A 319 16.85 18.44 -6.01
CA LEU A 319 16.71 17.16 -6.71
C LEU A 319 16.79 17.37 -8.23
N ALA A 320 16.03 18.33 -8.77
CA ALA A 320 16.00 18.63 -10.19
C ALA A 320 17.37 19.08 -10.75
N LEU A 321 18.10 19.90 -9.99
CA LEU A 321 19.47 20.32 -10.34
C LEU A 321 20.45 19.16 -10.30
N THR A 322 20.28 18.24 -9.35
CA THR A 322 21.11 17.03 -9.24
C THR A 322 20.87 16.13 -10.44
N ASP A 323 19.62 15.87 -10.81
CA ASP A 323 19.25 15.08 -11.99
C ASP A 323 19.75 15.71 -13.31
N ALA A 324 19.83 17.05 -13.36
CA ALA A 324 20.40 17.79 -14.48
C ALA A 324 21.96 17.83 -14.48
N GLY A 325 22.62 17.17 -13.53
CA GLY A 325 24.08 17.16 -13.36
C GLY A 325 24.67 18.49 -12.87
N ARG A 326 23.85 19.44 -12.40
CA ARG A 326 24.26 20.77 -11.93
C ARG A 326 24.59 20.76 -10.43
N VAL A 327 25.49 19.85 -10.05
CA VAL A 327 25.79 19.50 -8.66
C VAL A 327 26.22 20.68 -7.78
N ASP A 328 26.92 21.67 -8.34
CA ASP A 328 27.36 22.84 -7.57
C ASP A 328 26.18 23.79 -7.27
N GLN A 329 25.24 23.93 -8.20
CA GLN A 329 24.00 24.67 -7.93
C GLN A 329 23.13 23.91 -6.94
N ALA A 330 23.00 22.59 -7.10
CA ALA A 330 22.25 21.76 -6.17
C ALA A 330 22.80 21.87 -4.74
N ALA A 331 24.11 21.83 -4.56
CA ALA A 331 24.75 22.00 -3.26
C ALA A 331 24.47 23.38 -2.64
N LEU A 332 24.56 24.45 -3.43
CA LEU A 332 24.27 25.82 -2.96
C LEU A 332 22.80 25.98 -2.52
N GLU A 333 21.86 25.44 -3.28
CA GLU A 333 20.44 25.46 -2.92
C GLU A 333 20.18 24.61 -1.67
N LEU A 334 20.83 23.45 -1.55
CA LEU A 334 20.71 22.59 -0.38
C LEU A 334 21.24 23.29 0.88
N ASP A 335 22.39 23.95 0.81
CA ASP A 335 22.95 24.72 1.93
C ASP A 335 21.99 25.80 2.45
N SER A 336 21.15 26.37 1.56
CA SER A 336 20.18 27.41 1.93
C SER A 336 19.07 26.91 2.87
N ILE A 337 18.72 25.62 2.80
CA ILE A 337 17.71 24.97 3.66
C ILE A 337 18.35 24.10 4.75
N TRP A 338 19.56 23.58 4.50
CA TRP A 338 20.28 22.71 5.42
C TRP A 338 20.55 23.35 6.78
N SER A 339 20.74 24.68 6.82
CA SER A 339 21.01 25.41 8.07
C SER A 339 19.83 25.45 9.05
N GLY A 340 18.60 25.20 8.58
CA GLY A 340 17.39 25.21 9.42
C GLY A 340 17.17 23.94 10.24
N ASP A 341 17.53 22.77 9.68
CA ASP A 341 17.38 21.46 10.30
C ASP A 341 18.33 20.43 9.64
N ALA A 342 19.60 20.49 10.02
CA ALA A 342 20.70 19.72 9.42
C ALA A 342 20.58 18.19 9.60
N ASP A 343 19.67 17.73 10.47
CA ASP A 343 19.54 16.32 10.81
C ASP A 343 18.51 15.56 9.99
N ARG A 344 17.77 16.25 9.10
CA ARG A 344 16.77 15.64 8.23
C ARG A 344 17.35 14.59 7.29
N LEU A 345 16.71 13.43 7.27
CA LEU A 345 17.09 12.30 6.44
C LEU A 345 17.01 12.65 4.94
N GLU A 346 15.97 13.39 4.55
CA GLU A 346 15.71 13.83 3.18
C GLU A 346 16.87 14.64 2.60
N TYR A 347 17.47 15.49 3.43
CA TYR A 347 18.61 16.33 3.05
C TYR A 347 19.88 15.51 2.98
N LYS A 348 20.14 14.67 3.99
CA LYS A 348 21.30 13.76 4.01
C LYS A 348 21.34 12.85 2.78
N LEU A 349 20.19 12.30 2.38
CA LEU A 349 20.06 11.52 1.15
C LEU A 349 20.27 12.37 -0.11
N ALA A 350 19.72 13.58 -0.17
CA ALA A 350 19.97 14.48 -1.31
C ALA A 350 21.45 14.88 -1.44
N ASN A 351 22.14 15.15 -0.32
CA ASN A 351 23.57 15.42 -0.31
C ASN A 351 24.38 14.22 -0.79
N ALA A 352 24.02 13.02 -0.35
CA ALA A 352 24.64 11.80 -0.85
C ALA A 352 24.45 11.66 -2.38
N GLU A 353 23.26 11.95 -2.91
CA GLU A 353 23.00 11.90 -4.36
C GLU A 353 23.79 12.96 -5.14
N ILE A 354 23.95 14.17 -4.59
CA ILE A 354 24.84 15.21 -5.14
C ILE A 354 26.29 14.69 -5.23
N LEU A 355 26.80 14.09 -4.15
CA LEU A 355 28.16 13.51 -4.13
C LEU A 355 28.30 12.37 -5.15
N MET A 356 27.28 11.50 -5.26
CA MET A 356 27.23 10.43 -6.25
C MET A 356 27.29 10.97 -7.68
N THR A 357 26.49 12.00 -7.98
CA THR A 357 26.41 12.63 -9.30
C THR A 357 27.68 13.41 -9.64
N ARG A 358 28.33 14.00 -8.63
CA ARG A 358 29.64 14.67 -8.77
C ARG A 358 30.78 13.67 -9.07
N GLY A 359 30.54 12.36 -8.94
CA GLY A 359 31.57 11.33 -9.12
C GLY A 359 32.40 11.09 -7.87
N GLU A 360 31.86 11.37 -6.69
CA GLU A 360 32.49 11.18 -5.38
C GLU A 360 31.79 10.08 -4.53
N PRO A 361 31.59 8.86 -5.04
CA PRO A 361 30.82 7.82 -4.36
C PRO A 361 31.45 7.38 -3.02
N GLY A 362 32.77 7.47 -2.88
CA GLY A 362 33.45 7.22 -1.60
C GLY A 362 33.04 8.19 -0.49
N LYS A 363 32.92 9.49 -0.80
CA LYS A 363 32.43 10.49 0.17
C LYS A 363 30.96 10.28 0.50
N ALA A 364 30.15 9.92 -0.50
CA ALA A 364 28.75 9.56 -0.29
C ALA A 364 28.64 8.34 0.63
N ALA A 365 29.48 7.31 0.43
CA ALA A 365 29.51 6.12 1.28
C ALA A 365 29.94 6.45 2.72
N GLU A 366 30.96 7.28 2.92
CA GLU A 366 31.40 7.72 4.27
C GLU A 366 30.31 8.50 5.01
N LEU A 367 29.62 9.41 4.30
CA LEU A 367 28.46 10.13 4.81
C LEU A 367 27.38 9.15 5.26
N LEU A 368 26.92 8.27 4.35
CA LEU A 368 25.81 7.36 4.60
C LEU A 368 26.13 6.30 5.66
N GLU A 369 27.38 5.83 5.74
CA GLU A 369 27.81 4.92 6.80
C GLU A 369 27.68 5.57 8.19
N ARG A 370 28.09 6.83 8.31
CA ARG A 370 27.97 7.57 9.56
C ARG A 370 26.50 7.77 9.95
N GLU A 371 25.65 8.15 9.00
CA GLU A 371 24.22 8.34 9.27
C GLU A 371 23.53 7.01 9.62
N LEU A 372 23.87 5.91 8.96
CA LEU A 372 23.33 4.58 9.26
C LEU A 372 23.75 4.07 10.65
N LYS A 373 24.92 4.48 11.15
CA LYS A 373 25.34 4.21 12.54
C LYS A 373 24.49 4.97 13.56
N LEU A 374 24.00 6.16 13.21
CA LEU A 374 23.13 6.97 14.06
C LEU A 374 21.68 6.51 14.03
N SER A 375 21.23 6.01 12.87
CA SER A 375 19.89 5.44 12.67
C SER A 375 19.95 3.98 12.19
N PRO A 376 20.37 3.04 13.05
CA PRO A 376 20.42 1.62 12.69
C PRO A 376 19.05 1.12 12.27
N GLY A 377 18.97 0.46 11.11
CA GLY A 377 17.70 -0.08 10.59
C GLY A 377 16.97 0.84 9.60
N SER A 378 17.45 2.07 9.36
CA SER A 378 16.91 2.91 8.28
C SER A 378 17.15 2.25 6.92
N HIS A 379 16.07 1.78 6.30
CA HIS A 379 16.11 1.13 5.01
C HIS A 379 16.56 2.08 3.87
N PRO A 380 16.09 3.34 3.80
CA PRO A 380 16.57 4.33 2.83
C PRO A 380 18.07 4.58 2.90
N LEU A 381 18.62 4.73 4.11
CA LEU A 381 20.06 4.91 4.30
C LEU A 381 20.83 3.66 3.87
N ALA A 382 20.35 2.47 4.21
CA ALA A 382 21.01 1.21 3.84
C ALA A 382 21.03 1.01 2.32
N MET A 383 19.92 1.27 1.64
CA MET A 383 19.81 1.18 0.17
C MET A 383 20.70 2.21 -0.53
N ALA A 384 20.70 3.47 -0.05
CA ALA A 384 21.59 4.50 -0.57
C ALA A 384 23.07 4.15 -0.32
N TYR A 385 23.41 3.64 0.87
CA TYR A 385 24.77 3.25 1.23
C TYR A 385 25.28 2.11 0.35
N ALA A 386 24.45 1.10 0.12
CA ALA A 386 24.76 0.01 -0.80
C ALA A 386 25.02 0.52 -2.23
N ARG A 387 24.17 1.40 -2.76
CA ARG A 387 24.38 2.04 -4.08
C ARG A 387 25.70 2.82 -4.13
N ALA A 388 26.03 3.57 -3.08
CA ALA A 388 27.29 4.30 -2.98
C ALA A 388 28.50 3.36 -2.95
N LEU A 389 28.49 2.31 -2.13
CA LEU A 389 29.54 1.29 -2.07
C LEU A 389 29.74 0.56 -3.40
N MET A 390 28.65 0.23 -4.09
CA MET A 390 28.69 -0.40 -5.41
C MET A 390 29.42 0.52 -6.41
N ARG A 391 29.09 1.81 -6.44
CA ARG A 391 29.74 2.81 -7.31
C ARG A 391 31.20 3.09 -6.91
N ASP A 392 31.51 3.03 -5.61
CA ASP A 392 32.86 3.15 -5.06
C ASP A 392 33.71 1.87 -5.24
N ARG A 393 33.24 0.89 -6.02
CA ARG A 393 33.93 -0.39 -6.30
C ARG A 393 34.22 -1.21 -5.04
N LYS A 394 33.31 -1.16 -4.06
CA LYS A 394 33.32 -1.96 -2.83
C LYS A 394 32.13 -2.94 -2.79
N PRO A 395 31.93 -3.79 -3.81
CA PRO A 395 30.73 -4.63 -3.91
C PRO A 395 30.61 -5.65 -2.77
N HIS A 396 31.71 -6.16 -2.21
CA HIS A 396 31.65 -7.09 -1.07
C HIS A 396 31.04 -6.47 0.19
N ILE A 397 31.31 -5.18 0.46
CA ILE A 397 30.72 -4.47 1.59
C ILE A 397 29.25 -4.19 1.30
N SER A 398 28.95 -3.76 0.07
CA SER A 398 27.57 -3.53 -0.37
C SER A 398 26.72 -4.81 -0.26
N GLU A 399 27.29 -5.97 -0.60
CA GLU A 399 26.62 -7.27 -0.51
C GLU A 399 26.23 -7.58 0.94
N ALA A 400 27.16 -7.39 1.89
CA ALA A 400 26.90 -7.63 3.30
C ALA A 400 25.76 -6.74 3.83
N VAL A 401 25.74 -5.46 3.45
CA VAL A 401 24.66 -4.52 3.83
C VAL A 401 23.31 -5.00 3.32
N LEU A 402 23.23 -5.38 2.04
CA LEU A 402 21.98 -5.81 1.41
C LEU A 402 21.51 -7.17 1.90
N LEU A 403 22.40 -8.10 2.25
CA LEU A 403 22.06 -9.38 2.86
C LEU A 403 21.45 -9.22 4.26
N GLU A 404 21.87 -8.23 5.04
CA GLU A 404 21.22 -7.94 6.32
C GLU A 404 19.84 -7.32 6.10
N GLN A 405 19.72 -6.40 5.15
CA GLN A 405 18.43 -5.80 4.79
C GLN A 405 17.44 -6.85 4.26
N SER A 406 17.90 -7.83 3.47
CA SER A 406 17.04 -8.86 2.87
C SER A 406 16.34 -9.74 3.92
N LYS A 407 16.89 -9.83 5.13
CA LYS A 407 16.28 -10.56 6.25
C LYS A 407 15.12 -9.79 6.89
N VAL A 408 15.17 -8.46 6.81
CA VAL A 408 14.19 -7.56 7.43
C VAL A 408 13.12 -7.14 6.42
N ARG A 409 13.50 -6.94 5.16
CA ARG A 409 12.64 -6.51 4.05
C ARG A 409 12.61 -7.57 2.93
N PRO A 410 12.22 -8.84 3.18
CA PRO A 410 12.25 -9.89 2.18
C PRO A 410 11.23 -9.68 1.04
N GLU A 411 10.21 -8.85 1.22
CA GLU A 411 9.16 -8.60 0.23
C GLU A 411 9.42 -7.36 -0.66
N ASP A 412 10.61 -6.74 -0.52
CA ASP A 412 11.06 -5.61 -1.34
C ASP A 412 11.81 -6.09 -2.61
N PRO A 413 11.20 -5.95 -3.81
CA PRO A 413 11.84 -6.35 -5.04
C PRO A 413 13.08 -5.51 -5.38
N ALA A 414 13.12 -4.22 -5.03
CA ALA A 414 14.22 -3.33 -5.37
C ALA A 414 15.51 -3.74 -4.66
N LEU A 415 15.39 -4.14 -3.40
CA LEU A 415 16.47 -4.73 -2.64
C LEU A 415 17.05 -5.96 -3.32
N TRP A 416 16.21 -6.92 -3.73
CA TRP A 416 16.68 -8.16 -4.37
C TRP A 416 17.33 -7.91 -5.72
N TYR A 417 16.81 -6.94 -6.48
CA TYR A 417 17.42 -6.50 -7.73
C TYR A 417 18.83 -5.95 -7.48
N LEU A 418 18.97 -5.00 -6.55
CA LEU A 418 20.26 -4.38 -6.23
C LEU A 418 21.25 -5.42 -5.66
N LEU A 419 20.79 -6.32 -4.79
CA LEU A 419 21.61 -7.38 -4.22
C LEU A 419 22.16 -8.31 -5.32
N ALA A 420 21.34 -8.69 -6.29
CA ALA A 420 21.78 -9.49 -7.43
C ALA A 420 22.87 -8.78 -8.26
N GLU A 421 22.71 -7.49 -8.56
CA GLU A 421 23.70 -6.71 -9.31
C GLU A 421 25.03 -6.62 -8.55
N VAL A 422 24.96 -6.34 -7.26
CA VAL A 422 26.12 -6.27 -6.36
C VAL A 422 26.83 -7.62 -6.25
N GLN A 423 26.08 -8.72 -6.15
CA GLN A 423 26.64 -10.09 -6.11
C GLN A 423 27.34 -10.48 -7.42
N GLY A 424 26.85 -9.97 -8.55
CA GLY A 424 27.54 -10.10 -9.83
C GLY A 424 28.90 -9.41 -9.82
N LEU A 425 28.94 -8.19 -9.29
CA LEU A 425 30.17 -7.40 -9.16
C LEU A 425 31.15 -7.96 -8.11
N SER A 426 30.65 -8.60 -7.05
CA SER A 426 31.46 -9.25 -6.01
C SER A 426 31.94 -10.66 -6.41
N GLY A 427 31.46 -11.18 -7.55
CA GLY A 427 31.79 -12.53 -8.02
C GLY A 427 31.03 -13.65 -7.30
N ASN A 428 30.06 -13.34 -6.43
CA ASN A 428 29.17 -14.33 -5.82
C ASN A 428 28.07 -14.75 -6.81
N ILE A 429 28.44 -15.57 -7.81
CA ILE A 429 27.53 -15.96 -8.90
C ILE A 429 26.36 -16.83 -8.41
N VAL A 430 26.58 -17.69 -7.40
CA VAL A 430 25.50 -18.48 -6.80
C VAL A 430 24.49 -17.55 -6.12
N GLY A 431 24.97 -16.61 -5.30
CA GLY A 431 24.14 -15.61 -4.65
C GLY A 431 23.36 -14.77 -5.67
N LEU A 432 24.01 -14.28 -6.73
CA LEU A 432 23.36 -13.51 -7.80
C LEU A 432 22.15 -14.23 -8.35
N HIS A 433 22.26 -15.52 -8.66
CA HIS A 433 21.15 -16.29 -9.20
C HIS A 433 20.04 -16.49 -8.17
N GLN A 434 20.37 -16.69 -6.89
CA GLN A 434 19.36 -16.79 -5.83
C GLN A 434 18.61 -15.46 -5.65
N SER A 435 19.32 -14.33 -5.57
CA SER A 435 18.71 -13.01 -5.42
C SER A 435 17.87 -12.61 -6.63
N ARG A 436 18.31 -12.93 -7.86
CA ARG A 436 17.46 -12.75 -9.06
C ARG A 436 16.22 -13.61 -9.03
N ALA A 437 16.30 -14.83 -8.50
CA ALA A 437 15.12 -15.67 -8.36
C ALA A 437 14.10 -15.04 -7.41
N GLU A 438 14.54 -14.51 -6.26
CA GLU A 438 13.64 -13.82 -5.32
C GLU A 438 13.00 -12.58 -5.95
N TYR A 439 13.78 -11.76 -6.68
CA TYR A 439 13.23 -10.65 -7.47
C TYR A 439 12.13 -11.12 -8.43
N PHE A 440 12.37 -12.18 -9.19
CA PHE A 440 11.38 -12.70 -10.13
C PHE A 440 10.14 -13.30 -9.44
N ILE A 441 10.30 -13.96 -8.28
CA ILE A 441 9.18 -14.48 -7.48
C ILE A 441 8.27 -13.33 -7.02
N LEU A 442 8.86 -12.26 -6.49
CA LEU A 442 8.10 -11.11 -6.00
C LEU A 442 7.37 -10.34 -7.10
N ASN A 443 7.88 -10.42 -8.33
CA ASN A 443 7.28 -9.84 -9.54
C ASN A 443 6.45 -10.86 -10.35
N GLY A 444 6.07 -12.00 -9.75
CA GLY A 444 5.19 -12.99 -10.38
C GLY A 444 5.78 -13.71 -11.60
N ASN A 445 7.06 -13.51 -11.92
CA ASN A 445 7.75 -14.16 -13.04
C ASN A 445 8.39 -15.49 -12.61
N LEU A 446 7.53 -16.45 -12.23
CA LEU A 446 7.96 -17.73 -11.67
C LEU A 446 8.83 -18.56 -12.63
N GLY A 447 8.63 -18.42 -13.95
CA GLY A 447 9.43 -19.11 -14.95
C GLY A 447 10.88 -18.63 -14.99
N GLU A 448 11.11 -17.31 -14.91
CA GLU A 448 12.46 -16.79 -14.82
C GLU A 448 13.11 -17.11 -13.46
N ALA A 449 12.33 -17.08 -12.37
CA ALA A 449 12.84 -17.49 -11.06
C ALA A 449 13.37 -18.94 -11.05
N GLU A 450 12.60 -19.87 -11.62
CA GLU A 450 13.00 -21.28 -11.74
C GLU A 450 14.29 -21.45 -12.56
N LYS A 451 14.43 -20.70 -13.67
CA LYS A 451 15.66 -20.70 -14.47
C LYS A 451 16.86 -20.22 -13.66
N GLN A 452 16.72 -19.12 -12.91
CA GLN A 452 17.80 -18.60 -12.08
C GLN A 452 18.22 -19.61 -11.00
N LEU A 453 17.28 -20.20 -10.27
CA LEU A 453 17.58 -21.24 -9.27
C LEU A 453 18.25 -22.47 -9.90
N SER A 454 17.83 -22.86 -11.10
CA SER A 454 18.46 -23.96 -11.84
C SER A 454 19.91 -23.65 -12.22
N TYR A 455 20.24 -22.39 -12.55
CA TYR A 455 21.62 -21.96 -12.77
C TYR A 455 22.42 -21.98 -11.47
N ALA A 456 21.86 -21.47 -10.37
CA ALA A 456 22.49 -21.54 -9.05
C ALA A 456 22.82 -22.98 -8.68
N LEU A 457 21.88 -23.91 -8.84
CA LEU A 457 22.04 -25.32 -8.49
C LEU A 457 23.22 -25.98 -9.21
N LYS A 458 23.43 -25.67 -10.50
CA LYS A 458 24.56 -26.19 -11.29
C LYS A 458 25.92 -25.68 -10.79
N LEU A 459 25.96 -24.52 -10.15
CA LEU A 459 27.18 -23.86 -9.67
C LEU A 459 27.55 -24.22 -8.24
N VAL A 460 26.62 -24.77 -7.45
CA VAL A 460 26.80 -25.10 -6.04
C VAL A 460 27.79 -26.26 -5.80
N GLY A 461 28.04 -27.09 -6.82
CA GLY A 461 29.00 -28.19 -6.75
C GLY A 461 28.66 -29.20 -5.65
N SER A 462 29.60 -29.45 -4.73
CA SER A 462 29.45 -30.40 -3.62
C SER A 462 28.79 -29.83 -2.36
N ASN A 463 28.35 -28.57 -2.37
CA ASN A 463 27.70 -27.97 -1.21
C ASN A 463 26.24 -28.45 -1.09
N HIS A 464 26.06 -29.60 -0.44
CA HIS A 464 24.76 -30.25 -0.27
C HIS A 464 23.71 -29.39 0.46
N VAL A 465 24.13 -28.53 1.39
CA VAL A 465 23.20 -27.67 2.15
C VAL A 465 22.62 -26.58 1.24
N ALA A 466 23.48 -25.92 0.45
CA ALA A 466 23.01 -24.92 -0.50
C ALA A 466 22.14 -25.55 -1.60
N ALA A 467 22.50 -26.74 -2.08
CA ALA A 467 21.70 -27.47 -3.05
C ALA A 467 20.31 -27.84 -2.49
N ALA A 468 20.24 -28.28 -1.23
CA ALA A 468 18.97 -28.60 -0.57
C ALA A 468 18.05 -27.35 -0.47
N ARG A 469 18.60 -26.20 -0.06
CA ARG A 469 17.82 -24.93 0.02
C ARG A 469 17.30 -24.49 -1.36
N ILE A 470 18.12 -24.60 -2.40
CA ILE A 470 17.70 -24.25 -3.77
C ILE A 470 16.60 -25.20 -4.26
N ASN A 471 16.72 -26.50 -4.00
CA ASN A 471 15.69 -27.47 -4.35
C ASN A 471 14.38 -27.23 -3.59
N GLU A 472 14.45 -26.90 -2.30
CA GLU A 472 13.27 -26.51 -1.52
C GLU A 472 12.60 -25.27 -2.13
N ARG A 473 13.38 -24.25 -2.50
CA ARG A 473 12.83 -23.05 -3.13
C ARG A 473 12.22 -23.32 -4.52
N LEU A 474 12.77 -24.27 -5.28
CA LEU A 474 12.15 -24.74 -6.53
C LEU A 474 10.80 -25.43 -6.29
N VAL A 475 10.65 -26.17 -5.18
CA VAL A 475 9.37 -26.75 -4.78
C VAL A 475 8.36 -25.65 -4.43
N ASP A 476 8.78 -24.63 -3.67
CA ASP A 476 7.93 -23.47 -3.35
C ASP A 476 7.38 -22.79 -4.60
N ILE A 477 8.22 -22.60 -5.63
CA ILE A 477 7.80 -22.00 -6.91
C ILE A 477 6.67 -22.81 -7.55
N ASN A 478 6.73 -24.14 -7.51
CA ASN A 478 5.66 -24.98 -8.04
C ASN A 478 4.36 -24.82 -7.25
N THR A 479 4.44 -24.76 -5.91
CA THR A 479 3.28 -24.48 -5.06
C THR A 479 2.69 -23.08 -5.33
N LEU A 480 3.52 -22.07 -5.57
CA LEU A 480 3.06 -20.73 -5.94
C LEU A 480 2.36 -20.73 -7.29
N ARG A 481 2.89 -21.47 -8.27
CA ARG A 481 2.31 -21.61 -9.61
C ARG A 481 0.91 -22.22 -9.56
N GLU A 482 0.76 -23.32 -8.84
CA GLU A 482 -0.55 -23.97 -8.62
C GLU A 482 -1.58 -23.01 -8.00
N ARG A 483 -1.14 -22.08 -7.13
CA ARG A 483 -2.03 -21.07 -6.53
C ARG A 483 -2.39 -19.93 -7.47
N MET A 484 -1.51 -19.57 -8.41
CA MET A 484 -1.74 -18.49 -9.38
C MET A 484 -2.67 -18.92 -10.53
N ASP A 485 -2.79 -20.23 -10.77
CA ASP A 485 -3.64 -20.81 -11.81
C ASP A 485 -5.12 -21.03 -11.36
N ILE A 486 -5.46 -20.67 -10.10
CA ILE A 486 -6.81 -20.79 -9.48
C ILE A 486 -7.56 -19.46 -9.59
#